data_AF-A0A7X7E9P0-F1
#
_entry.id   AF-A0A7X7E9P0-F1
#
_cell.length_a   1.000
_cell.length_b   1.000
_cell.length_c   1.000
_cell.angle_alpha   90.00
_cell.angle_beta   90.00
_cell.angle_gamma   90.00
#
_symmetry.space_group_name_H-M   'P 1'
#
loop_
_entity.id
_entity.type
_entity.pdbx_description
1 polymer ?
#
loop_
_entity_poly.entity_id
_entity_poly.type
_entity_poly.pdbx_seq_one_letter_code
_entity_poly.pdbx_strand_id
1 'polypeptide(L)'
;MNNGEGKRDYYEVLGVPRNADTQQIKKAYRMLARELHPDVNCTDPDCEEKFKEATEAYEVLSDQEKRTLYDTYGHEGLRRGAGGAGGFGFDGFGGFGDLFENLFGGAFGGGAFGGGSPFGRSEPAGPARGEDLAVQVELTLEEAAFGVEKEITFRAHGTCQTCEGKGTTDPSSVKTCAECGGLGRVRTIRRTMLGQFVQTGPCPRCAGQGLIIES
;
A
#
# COMPACT_ATOMS: atom_id res chain seq x y z
N MET A 1 -5.35 -33.20 -20.07
CA MET A 1 -6.82 -33.13 -20.18
C MET A 1 -7.19 -31.71 -20.52
N ASN A 2 -8.03 -31.54 -21.54
CA ASN A 2 -8.41 -30.28 -22.14
C ASN A 2 -9.35 -29.49 -21.20
N ASN A 3 -8.99 -28.26 -20.85
CA ASN A 3 -9.87 -27.33 -20.14
C ASN A 3 -10.76 -26.61 -21.17
N GLY A 4 -12.07 -26.67 -20.93
CA GLY A 4 -13.11 -26.22 -21.84
C GLY A 4 -13.08 -24.71 -22.13
N GLU A 5 -13.18 -24.43 -23.43
CA GLU A 5 -13.83 -23.29 -24.08
C GLU A 5 -13.64 -21.89 -23.46
N GLY A 6 -12.58 -21.21 -23.92
CA GLY A 6 -12.62 -19.77 -24.22
C GLY A 6 -11.62 -18.89 -23.47
N LYS A 7 -11.05 -19.33 -22.35
CA LYS A 7 -10.06 -18.56 -21.57
C LYS A 7 -8.81 -19.38 -21.25
N ARG A 8 -7.64 -18.74 -21.28
CA ARG A 8 -6.37 -19.41 -20.94
C ARG A 8 -6.30 -19.71 -19.45
N ASP A 9 -5.56 -20.76 -19.12
CA ASP A 9 -5.32 -21.14 -17.74
C ASP A 9 -4.53 -20.06 -17.00
N TYR A 10 -4.94 -19.68 -15.78
CA TYR A 10 -4.30 -18.58 -15.05
C TYR A 10 -2.85 -18.86 -14.66
N TYR A 11 -2.47 -20.12 -14.49
CA TYR A 11 -1.07 -20.49 -14.24
C TYR A 11 -0.23 -20.31 -15.51
N GLU A 12 -0.81 -20.61 -16.68
CA GLU A 12 -0.18 -20.38 -17.99
C GLU A 12 -0.11 -18.88 -18.33
N VAL A 13 -1.11 -18.09 -17.94
CA VAL A 13 -1.13 -16.63 -18.10
C VAL A 13 0.01 -15.98 -17.32
N LEU A 14 0.23 -16.39 -16.07
CA LEU A 14 1.33 -15.90 -15.25
C LEU A 14 2.67 -16.59 -15.53
N GLY A 15 2.70 -17.65 -16.36
CA GLY A 15 3.91 -18.41 -16.66
C GLY A 15 4.49 -19.15 -15.44
N VAL A 16 3.64 -19.61 -14.52
CA VAL A 16 4.05 -20.31 -13.29
C VAL A 16 3.50 -21.74 -13.27
N PRO A 17 4.14 -22.70 -12.58
CA PRO A 17 3.59 -24.03 -12.44
C PRO A 17 2.39 -24.04 -11.47
N ARG A 18 1.48 -25.02 -11.60
CA ARG A 18 0.29 -25.13 -10.73
C ARG A 18 0.59 -25.27 -9.24
N ASN A 19 1.77 -25.80 -8.89
CA ASN A 19 2.24 -25.91 -7.51
C ASN A 19 2.96 -24.65 -7.01
N ALA A 20 2.93 -23.54 -7.75
CA ALA A 20 3.60 -22.31 -7.36
C ALA A 20 3.07 -21.78 -6.03
N ASP A 21 3.99 -21.31 -5.18
CA ASP A 21 3.62 -20.60 -3.95
C ASP A 21 3.15 -19.17 -4.25
N THR A 22 2.51 -18.53 -3.26
CA THR A 22 1.98 -17.16 -3.40
C THR A 22 3.08 -16.13 -3.70
N GLN A 23 4.34 -16.36 -3.29
CA GLN A 23 5.45 -15.46 -3.56
C GLN A 23 5.89 -15.56 -5.03
N GLN A 24 5.91 -16.77 -5.59
CA GLN A 24 6.21 -17.04 -6.98
C GLN A 24 5.14 -16.42 -7.89
N ILE A 25 3.86 -16.59 -7.55
CA ILE A 25 2.72 -15.97 -8.26
C ILE A 25 2.85 -14.45 -8.26
N LYS A 26 3.14 -13.85 -7.09
CA LYS A 26 3.32 -12.40 -6.95
C LYS A 26 4.55 -11.87 -7.70
N LYS A 27 5.63 -12.64 -7.73
CA LYS A 27 6.84 -12.28 -8.46
C LYS A 27 6.59 -12.32 -9.98
N ALA A 28 5.92 -13.36 -10.47
CA ALA A 28 5.56 -13.51 -11.87
C ALA A 28 4.66 -12.38 -12.36
N TYR A 29 3.59 -12.07 -11.61
CA TYR A 29 2.71 -10.93 -11.91
C TYR A 29 3.48 -9.61 -11.99
N ARG A 30 4.41 -9.34 -11.07
CA ARG A 30 5.21 -8.10 -11.09
C ARG A 30 6.13 -7.98 -12.30
N MET A 31 6.65 -9.09 -12.81
CA MET A 31 7.50 -9.08 -14.01
C MET A 31 6.62 -8.83 -15.23
N LEU A 32 5.54 -9.59 -15.36
CA LEU A 32 4.59 -9.49 -16.48
C LEU A 32 3.90 -8.12 -16.53
N ALA A 33 3.53 -7.56 -15.39
CA ALA A 33 2.91 -6.23 -15.29
C ALA A 33 3.87 -5.09 -15.71
N ARG A 34 5.19 -5.27 -15.56
CA ARG A 34 6.18 -4.29 -16.05
C ARG A 34 6.42 -4.43 -17.55
N GLU A 35 6.41 -5.66 -18.05
CA GLU A 35 6.56 -5.95 -19.48
C GLU A 35 5.36 -5.47 -20.29
N LEU A 36 4.14 -5.62 -19.74
CA LEU A 36 2.89 -5.22 -20.39
C LEU A 36 2.45 -3.78 -20.05
N HIS A 37 3.28 -3.01 -19.32
CA HIS A 37 2.92 -1.63 -18.97
C HIS A 37 2.99 -0.73 -20.22
N PRO A 38 1.94 0.08 -20.49
CA PRO A 38 1.86 0.93 -21.68
C PRO A 38 3.05 1.90 -21.80
N ASP A 39 3.51 2.46 -20.67
CA ASP A 39 4.61 3.43 -20.65
C ASP A 39 6.02 2.83 -20.81
N VAL A 40 6.18 1.51 -20.67
CA VAL A 40 7.52 0.89 -20.56
C VAL A 40 7.91 0.14 -21.82
N ASN A 41 7.07 -0.78 -22.30
CA ASN A 41 7.47 -1.73 -23.34
C ASN A 41 6.32 -2.18 -24.28
N CYS A 42 5.13 -1.59 -24.19
CA CYS A 42 4.03 -2.04 -25.03
C CYS A 42 4.07 -1.42 -26.44
N THR A 43 4.44 -2.23 -27.44
CA THR A 43 4.31 -1.89 -28.87
C THR A 43 3.21 -2.67 -29.58
N ASP A 44 2.59 -3.66 -28.92
CA ASP A 44 1.52 -4.49 -29.47
C ASP A 44 0.13 -3.96 -29.07
N PRO A 45 -0.87 -3.98 -29.97
CA PRO A 45 -2.25 -3.60 -29.64
C PRO A 45 -2.89 -4.52 -28.58
N ASP A 46 -2.35 -5.73 -28.39
CA ASP A 46 -2.89 -6.73 -27.47
C ASP A 46 -2.31 -6.66 -26.04
N CYS A 47 -1.39 -5.73 -25.74
CA CYS A 47 -0.82 -5.68 -24.38
C CYS A 47 -1.88 -5.38 -23.33
N GLU A 48 -2.85 -4.53 -23.66
CA GLU A 48 -3.93 -4.17 -22.73
C GLU A 48 -4.76 -5.41 -22.37
N GLU A 49 -5.08 -6.25 -23.36
CA GLU A 49 -5.82 -7.49 -23.15
C GLU A 49 -4.99 -8.50 -22.34
N LYS A 50 -3.71 -8.66 -22.68
CA LYS A 50 -2.78 -9.53 -21.93
C LYS A 50 -2.58 -9.04 -20.48
N PHE A 51 -2.56 -7.73 -20.26
CA PHE A 51 -2.42 -7.14 -18.93
C PHE A 51 -3.68 -7.37 -18.09
N LYS A 52 -4.87 -7.22 -18.70
CA LYS A 52 -6.15 -7.55 -18.08
C LYS A 52 -6.20 -9.03 -17.68
N GLU A 53 -5.79 -9.91 -18.59
CA GLU A 53 -5.75 -11.37 -18.33
C GLU A 53 -4.76 -11.72 -17.19
N ALA A 54 -3.57 -11.10 -17.19
CA ALA A 54 -2.57 -11.27 -16.13
C ALA A 54 -3.06 -10.79 -14.75
N THR A 55 -3.83 -9.70 -14.74
CA THR A 55 -4.42 -9.16 -13.51
C THR A 55 -5.52 -10.07 -12.98
N GLU A 56 -6.42 -10.55 -13.85
CA GLU A 56 -7.47 -11.53 -13.51
C GLU A 56 -6.84 -12.81 -12.91
N ALA A 57 -5.77 -13.31 -13.53
CA ALA A 57 -5.03 -14.47 -13.05
C ALA A 57 -4.41 -14.24 -11.65
N TYR A 58 -3.80 -13.07 -11.43
CA TYR A 58 -3.20 -12.75 -10.13
C TYR A 58 -4.25 -12.63 -9.02
N GLU A 59 -5.40 -12.01 -9.28
CA GLU A 59 -6.47 -11.87 -8.28
C GLU A 59 -7.04 -13.21 -7.82
N VAL A 60 -7.16 -14.17 -8.74
CA VAL A 60 -7.65 -15.51 -8.44
C VAL A 60 -6.60 -16.34 -7.72
N LEU A 61 -5.35 -16.31 -8.21
CA LEU A 61 -4.28 -17.17 -7.69
C LEU A 61 -3.59 -16.63 -6.42
N SER A 62 -3.71 -15.34 -6.12
CA SER A 62 -3.12 -14.74 -4.93
C SER A 62 -3.97 -14.93 -3.66
N ASP A 63 -5.27 -15.20 -3.82
CA ASP A 63 -6.19 -15.49 -2.73
C ASP A 63 -6.40 -17.00 -2.57
N GLN A 64 -6.22 -17.51 -1.35
CA GLN A 64 -6.24 -18.95 -1.10
C GLN A 64 -7.62 -19.58 -1.34
N GLU A 65 -8.71 -18.86 -1.05
CA GLU A 65 -10.08 -19.36 -1.22
C GLU A 65 -10.45 -19.38 -2.71
N LYS A 66 -10.15 -18.30 -3.43
CA LYS A 66 -10.38 -18.21 -4.89
C LYS A 66 -9.54 -19.20 -5.66
N ARG A 67 -8.26 -19.38 -5.29
CA ARG A 67 -7.38 -20.38 -5.89
C ARG A 67 -7.93 -21.78 -5.69
N THR A 68 -8.42 -22.10 -4.50
CA THR A 68 -9.01 -23.42 -4.22
C THR A 68 -10.25 -23.66 -5.08
N LEU A 69 -11.12 -22.65 -5.21
CA LEU A 69 -12.30 -22.73 -6.09
C LEU A 69 -11.92 -22.91 -7.56
N TYR A 70 -10.92 -22.16 -8.04
CA TYR A 70 -10.39 -22.27 -9.40
C TYR A 70 -9.75 -23.64 -9.66
N ASP A 71 -8.96 -24.15 -8.73
CA ASP A 71 -8.32 -25.47 -8.84
C ASP A 71 -9.36 -26.61 -8.83
N THR A 72 -10.51 -26.40 -8.19
CA THR A 72 -11.56 -27.44 -8.05
C THR A 72 -12.55 -27.43 -9.23
N TYR A 73 -12.92 -26.23 -9.71
CA TYR A 73 -14.05 -26.05 -10.63
C TYR A 73 -13.67 -25.25 -11.90
N GLY A 74 -12.40 -24.90 -12.07
CA GLY A 74 -11.92 -24.08 -13.18
C GLY A 74 -12.55 -22.69 -13.21
N HIS A 75 -12.59 -22.07 -14.39
CA HIS A 75 -13.18 -20.74 -14.59
C HIS A 75 -14.69 -20.70 -14.28
N GLU A 76 -15.40 -21.83 -14.35
CA GLU A 76 -16.83 -21.92 -14.03
C GLU A 76 -17.12 -21.80 -12.53
N GLY A 77 -16.21 -22.26 -11.68
CA GLY A 77 -16.32 -22.15 -10.22
C GLY A 77 -16.36 -20.69 -9.73
N LEU A 78 -15.63 -19.83 -10.42
CA LEU A 78 -15.58 -18.39 -10.13
C LEU A 78 -16.89 -17.69 -10.49
N ARG A 79 -17.64 -18.20 -11.48
CA ARG A 79 -18.98 -17.70 -11.83
C ARG A 79 -20.05 -18.14 -10.84
N ARG A 80 -19.94 -19.35 -10.29
CA ARG A 80 -20.96 -19.93 -9.38
C ARG A 80 -20.91 -19.37 -7.95
N GLY A 81 -19.80 -18.73 -7.56
CA GLY A 81 -19.67 -18.03 -6.27
C GLY A 81 -20.48 -16.72 -6.16
N ALA A 82 -21.04 -16.22 -7.28
CA ALA A 82 -21.77 -14.95 -7.32
C ALA A 82 -23.23 -15.01 -6.82
N GLY A 83 -23.73 -16.18 -6.40
CA GLY A 83 -25.16 -16.42 -6.13
C GLY A 83 -25.56 -16.70 -4.67
N GLY A 84 -24.73 -16.37 -3.67
CA GLY A 84 -25.03 -16.69 -2.26
C GLY A 84 -24.61 -15.60 -1.27
N ALA A 85 -25.58 -15.10 -0.51
CA ALA A 85 -25.51 -14.24 0.68
C ALA A 85 -24.10 -13.85 1.18
N GLY A 86 -23.51 -12.83 0.57
CA GLY A 86 -22.20 -12.29 0.94
C GLY A 86 -21.54 -11.65 -0.27
N GLY A 87 -21.85 -10.37 -0.52
CA GLY A 87 -21.51 -9.65 -1.74
C GLY A 87 -20.02 -9.70 -2.11
N PHE A 88 -19.69 -10.59 -3.02
CA PHE A 88 -18.60 -10.43 -4.00
C PHE A 88 -19.20 -10.71 -5.38
N GLY A 89 -19.99 -9.74 -5.85
CA GLY A 89 -20.75 -9.84 -7.09
C GLY A 89 -19.83 -9.82 -8.31
N PHE A 90 -19.82 -10.92 -9.04
CA PHE A 90 -19.31 -11.06 -10.41
C PHE A 90 -20.43 -10.80 -11.44
N ASP A 91 -21.35 -9.87 -11.14
CA ASP A 91 -22.48 -9.46 -12.01
C ASP A 91 -22.38 -7.95 -12.35
N GLY A 92 -21.15 -7.44 -12.48
CA GLY A 92 -20.85 -6.04 -12.78
C GLY A 92 -19.81 -5.84 -13.89
N PHE A 93 -19.45 -6.88 -14.64
CA PHE A 93 -18.41 -6.83 -15.66
C PHE A 93 -18.88 -6.23 -17.01
N GLY A 94 -19.81 -5.27 -16.94
CA GLY A 94 -20.11 -4.31 -18.02
C GLY A 94 -19.49 -2.93 -17.77
N GLY A 95 -18.69 -2.76 -16.71
CA GLY A 95 -18.18 -1.47 -16.25
C GLY A 95 -16.66 -1.40 -16.04
N PHE A 96 -15.86 -2.29 -16.63
CA PHE A 96 -14.39 -2.16 -16.53
C PHE A 96 -13.80 -1.06 -17.40
N GLY A 97 -14.55 -0.59 -18.41
CA GLY A 97 -14.29 0.70 -19.05
C GLY A 97 -14.37 1.83 -18.03
N ASP A 98 -15.45 1.90 -17.25
CA ASP A 98 -15.67 2.94 -16.23
C ASP A 98 -14.79 2.80 -14.98
N LEU A 99 -14.43 1.59 -14.56
CA LEU A 99 -13.50 1.40 -13.44
C LEU A 99 -12.07 1.74 -13.85
N PHE A 100 -11.67 1.46 -15.09
CA PHE A 100 -10.38 1.92 -15.63
C PHE A 100 -10.43 3.42 -15.99
N GLU A 101 -11.56 3.98 -16.41
CA GLU A 101 -11.73 5.42 -16.62
C GLU A 101 -11.77 6.18 -15.28
N ASN A 102 -12.32 5.61 -14.21
CA ASN A 102 -12.27 6.20 -12.87
C ASN A 102 -10.97 5.92 -12.10
N LEU A 103 -10.28 4.80 -12.37
CA LEU A 103 -9.01 4.43 -11.71
C LEU A 103 -7.77 4.93 -12.48
N PHE A 104 -7.84 5.02 -13.80
CA PHE A 104 -6.75 5.44 -14.70
C PHE A 104 -7.06 6.80 -15.36
N GLY A 105 -8.30 7.07 -15.77
CA GLY A 105 -8.72 8.38 -16.30
C GLY A 105 -8.91 9.47 -15.21
N GLY A 106 -9.27 9.08 -13.98
CA GLY A 106 -9.28 9.96 -12.80
C GLY A 106 -7.91 10.16 -12.14
N ALA A 107 -6.92 9.33 -12.50
CA ALA A 107 -5.57 9.39 -11.93
C ALA A 107 -4.59 10.29 -12.71
N PHE A 108 -4.97 10.77 -13.91
CA PHE A 108 -4.12 11.63 -14.74
C PHE A 108 -4.70 13.03 -15.02
N GLY A 109 -5.94 13.32 -14.58
CA GLY A 109 -6.65 14.57 -14.88
C GLY A 109 -7.37 15.16 -13.68
N GLY A 110 -6.65 15.95 -12.88
CA GLY A 110 -7.17 17.05 -12.06
C GLY A 110 -8.51 16.90 -11.33
N GLY A 111 -8.45 16.46 -10.06
CA GLY A 111 -9.23 17.08 -8.99
C GLY A 111 -10.49 16.36 -8.52
N ALA A 112 -10.35 15.48 -7.52
CA ALA A 112 -11.22 15.43 -6.34
C ALA A 112 -10.59 14.50 -5.29
N PHE A 113 -10.42 14.99 -4.06
CA PHE A 113 -9.93 14.27 -2.86
C PHE A 113 -8.42 14.01 -2.82
N GLY A 114 -7.73 14.93 -2.16
CA GLY A 114 -6.31 14.83 -1.86
C GLY A 114 -5.93 13.57 -1.07
N GLY A 115 -4.81 12.98 -1.52
CA GLY A 115 -3.80 12.37 -0.66
C GLY A 115 -4.20 11.08 0.06
N GLY A 116 -4.10 9.93 -0.63
CA GLY A 116 -4.06 8.65 0.05
C GLY A 116 -4.22 7.47 -0.88
N SER A 117 -3.11 6.96 -1.42
CA SER A 117 -3.11 5.67 -2.11
C SER A 117 -3.71 4.59 -1.20
N PRO A 118 -4.64 3.73 -1.67
CA PRO A 118 -5.15 2.59 -0.90
C PRO A 118 -4.06 1.56 -0.56
N PHE A 119 -2.88 1.69 -1.16
CA PHE A 119 -1.65 0.96 -0.87
C PHE A 119 -0.62 1.78 -0.08
N GLY A 120 -1.06 2.83 0.62
CA GLY A 120 -0.23 3.59 1.55
C GLY A 120 0.44 2.64 2.52
N ARG A 121 1.75 2.41 2.31
CA ARG A 121 2.60 1.60 3.17
C ARG A 121 2.31 2.06 4.59
N SER A 122 1.82 1.14 5.43
CA SER A 122 1.81 1.38 6.87
C SER A 122 3.24 1.70 7.24
N GLU A 123 3.53 2.99 7.46
CA GLU A 123 4.87 3.44 7.81
C GLU A 123 5.31 2.61 9.03
N PRO A 124 6.55 2.11 9.04
CA PRO A 124 7.06 1.32 10.15
C PRO A 124 6.78 2.03 11.47
N ALA A 125 6.46 1.26 12.51
CA ALA A 125 6.38 1.77 13.87
C ALA A 125 7.78 2.24 14.29
N GLY A 126 8.08 3.50 13.99
CA GLY A 126 9.32 4.19 14.30
C GLY A 126 9.01 5.55 14.91
N PRO A 127 10.00 6.18 15.53
CA PRO A 127 9.85 7.55 16.03
C PRO A 127 9.32 8.45 14.91
N ALA A 128 8.36 9.30 15.25
CA ALA A 128 7.80 10.27 14.32
C ALA A 128 8.95 11.08 13.69
N ARG A 129 8.87 11.31 12.38
CA ARG A 129 9.84 12.15 11.69
C ARG A 129 9.87 13.53 12.37
N GLY A 130 11.07 14.04 12.63
CA GLY A 130 11.26 15.39 13.14
C GLY A 130 10.84 16.45 12.12
N GLU A 131 10.69 17.69 12.59
CA GLU A 131 10.35 18.82 11.72
C GLU A 131 11.49 19.13 10.73
N ASP A 132 11.12 19.57 9.53
CA ASP A 132 12.10 19.98 8.52
C ASP A 132 12.73 21.34 8.91
N LEU A 133 14.05 21.44 8.78
CA LEU A 133 14.77 22.69 9.01
C LEU A 133 15.02 23.38 7.66
N ALA A 134 14.54 24.61 7.52
CA ALA A 134 14.82 25.46 6.38
C ALA A 134 15.78 26.59 6.78
N VAL A 135 16.82 26.80 5.98
CA VAL A 135 17.75 27.93 6.15
C VAL A 135 17.79 28.72 4.85
N GLN A 136 17.57 30.02 4.95
CA GLN A 136 17.66 30.93 3.82
C GLN A 136 19.10 31.44 3.69
N VAL A 137 19.68 31.30 2.50
CA VAL A 137 21.03 31.77 2.17
C VAL A 137 20.92 32.78 1.05
N GLU A 138 21.46 33.97 1.25
CA GLU A 138 21.57 34.99 0.21
C GLU A 138 22.85 34.75 -0.61
N LEU A 139 22.70 34.74 -1.93
CA LEU A 139 23.78 34.56 -2.91
C LEU A 139 23.78 35.73 -3.89
N THR A 140 24.96 36.19 -4.29
CA THR A 140 25.08 37.08 -5.45
C THR A 140 25.03 36.29 -6.76
N LEU A 141 24.81 36.98 -7.87
CA LEU A 141 24.75 36.34 -9.20
C LEU A 141 26.07 35.66 -9.57
N GLU A 142 27.20 36.28 -9.23
CA GLU A 142 28.53 35.73 -9.47
C GLU A 142 28.79 34.49 -8.63
N GLU A 143 28.41 34.52 -7.35
CA GLU A 143 28.52 33.36 -6.45
C GLU A 143 27.70 32.17 -6.97
N ALA A 144 26.51 32.42 -7.52
CA ALA A 144 25.68 31.38 -8.12
C ALA A 144 26.27 30.85 -9.45
N ALA A 145 26.91 31.72 -10.24
CA ALA A 145 27.47 31.36 -11.55
C ALA A 145 28.79 30.58 -11.47
N PHE A 146 29.65 30.91 -10.50
CA PHE A 146 30.97 30.29 -10.35
C PHE A 146 31.05 29.26 -9.21
N GLY A 147 30.02 29.21 -8.37
CA GLY A 147 29.98 28.37 -7.17
C GLY A 147 30.70 29.02 -5.99
N VAL A 148 30.16 28.83 -4.79
CA VAL A 148 30.72 29.33 -3.53
C VAL A 148 30.50 28.33 -2.41
N GLU A 149 31.45 28.21 -1.49
CA GLU A 149 31.26 27.52 -0.21
C GLU A 149 30.91 28.56 0.86
N LYS A 150 29.73 28.43 1.48
CA LYS A 150 29.30 29.27 2.61
C LYS A 150 29.05 28.41 3.83
N GLU A 151 29.56 28.85 4.97
CA GLU A 151 29.30 28.22 6.25
C GLU A 151 27.93 28.68 6.77
N ILE A 152 27.06 27.73 7.11
CA ILE A 152 25.70 28.00 7.56
C ILE A 152 25.56 27.56 9.02
N THR A 153 25.20 28.48 9.89
CA THR A 153 24.91 28.19 11.30
C THR A 153 23.40 28.01 11.47
N PHE A 154 22.99 26.82 11.91
CA PHE A 154 21.59 26.52 12.25
C PHE A 154 21.47 26.00 13.68
N ARG A 155 20.27 26.09 14.24
CA ARG A 155 19.93 25.50 15.54
C ARG A 155 19.02 24.30 15.29
N ALA A 156 19.40 23.15 15.84
CA ALA A 156 18.60 21.94 15.79
C ALA A 156 18.43 21.37 17.20
N HIS A 157 17.30 20.70 17.45
CA HIS A 157 17.13 19.92 18.66
C HIS A 157 17.99 18.66 18.58
N GLY A 158 18.91 18.50 19.54
CA GLY A 158 19.70 17.29 19.73
C GLY A 158 19.12 16.40 20.82
N THR A 159 19.61 15.16 20.89
CA THR A 159 19.29 14.27 22.00
C THR A 159 19.81 14.86 23.31
N CYS A 160 18.95 14.95 24.32
CA CYS A 160 19.35 15.39 25.65
C CYS A 160 20.37 14.40 26.23
N GLN A 161 21.54 14.86 26.66
CA GLN A 161 22.58 14.00 27.23
C GLN A 161 22.19 13.40 28.59
N THR A 162 21.31 14.07 29.33
CA THR A 162 20.93 13.68 30.69
C THR A 162 19.86 12.59 30.72
N CYS A 163 18.87 12.67 29.82
CA CYS A 163 17.78 11.68 29.76
C CYS A 163 17.83 10.81 28.51
N GLU A 164 18.82 11.00 27.63
CA GLU A 164 18.99 10.27 26.35
C GLU A 164 17.72 10.28 25.47
N GLY A 165 16.90 11.32 25.58
CA GLY A 165 15.61 11.41 24.87
C GLY A 165 14.48 10.57 25.47
N LYS A 166 14.69 9.93 26.63
CA LYS A 166 13.67 9.14 27.35
C LYS A 166 12.70 10.00 28.16
N GLY A 167 13.01 11.30 28.34
CA GLY A 167 12.17 12.23 29.09
C GLY A 167 12.25 12.11 30.61
N THR A 168 13.04 11.17 31.13
CA THR A 168 13.31 10.99 32.58
C THR A 168 14.74 10.52 32.80
N THR A 169 15.31 10.87 33.95
CA THR A 169 16.61 10.36 34.42
C THR A 169 16.49 9.02 35.15
N ASP A 170 15.27 8.63 35.57
CA ASP A 170 15.01 7.36 36.23
C ASP A 170 14.45 6.36 35.21
N PRO A 171 15.23 5.34 34.79
CA PRO A 171 14.76 4.32 33.86
C PRO A 171 13.58 3.51 34.40
N SER A 172 13.41 3.41 35.72
CA SER A 172 12.36 2.61 36.35
C SER A 172 10.97 3.26 36.26
N SER A 173 10.93 4.58 36.06
CA SER A 173 9.70 5.35 35.83
C SER A 173 9.12 5.17 34.43
N VAL A 174 9.86 4.56 33.49
CA VAL A 174 9.41 4.34 32.12
C VAL A 174 8.66 3.01 32.02
N LYS A 175 7.36 3.08 31.73
CA LYS A 175 6.52 1.89 31.51
C LYS A 175 5.98 1.86 30.09
N THR A 176 5.80 0.66 29.56
CA THR A 176 5.14 0.45 28.28
C THR A 176 3.69 0.90 28.36
N CYS A 177 3.22 1.67 27.37
CA CYS A 177 1.84 2.12 27.32
C CYS A 177 0.90 0.91 27.21
N ALA A 178 0.09 0.67 28.24
CA ALA A 178 -0.84 -0.45 28.28
C ALA A 178 -1.94 -0.39 27.20
N GLU A 179 -2.25 0.80 26.67
CA GLU A 179 -3.33 0.99 25.71
C GLU A 179 -2.94 0.65 24.27
N CYS A 180 -1.70 0.92 23.87
CA CYS A 180 -1.18 0.53 22.56
C CYS A 180 -0.20 -0.64 22.62
N GLY A 181 0.12 -1.17 23.80
CA GLY A 181 1.11 -2.24 23.98
C GLY A 181 2.51 -1.87 23.50
N GLY A 182 2.88 -0.59 23.56
CA GLY A 182 4.16 -0.10 23.04
C GLY A 182 4.18 0.27 21.56
N LEU A 183 3.08 0.07 20.83
CA LEU A 183 3.02 0.33 19.39
C LEU A 183 2.89 1.81 19.01
N GLY A 184 2.57 2.70 19.97
CA GLY A 184 2.34 4.13 19.73
C GLY A 184 1.05 4.45 18.95
N ARG A 185 0.30 3.46 18.45
CA ARG A 185 -0.92 3.63 17.67
C ARG A 185 -2.05 2.73 18.15
N VAL A 186 -3.28 3.20 18.00
CA VAL A 186 -4.49 2.44 18.35
C VAL A 186 -5.46 2.42 17.17
N ARG A 187 -6.23 1.32 17.04
CA ARG A 187 -7.30 1.19 16.07
C ARG A 187 -8.62 1.55 16.75
N THR A 188 -9.20 2.67 16.35
CA THR A 188 -10.48 3.14 16.86
C THR A 188 -11.59 2.72 15.90
N ILE A 189 -12.48 1.84 16.38
CA ILE A 189 -13.65 1.41 15.61
C ILE A 189 -14.79 2.38 15.92
N ARG A 190 -15.20 3.18 14.93
CA ARG A 190 -16.39 4.03 15.03
C ARG A 190 -17.55 3.35 14.32
N ARG A 191 -18.62 3.06 15.06
CA ARG A 191 -19.87 2.55 14.49
C ARG A 191 -20.66 3.72 13.94
N THR A 192 -21.01 3.66 12.67
CA THR A 192 -21.86 4.64 11.98
C THR A 192 -23.08 3.94 11.40
N MET A 193 -24.08 4.70 10.96
CA MET A 193 -25.28 4.14 10.31
C MET A 193 -24.94 3.33 9.04
N LEU A 194 -23.79 3.60 8.42
CA LEU A 194 -23.28 2.93 7.22
C LEU A 194 -22.36 1.73 7.54
N GLY A 195 -22.23 1.34 8.81
CA GLY A 195 -21.39 0.23 9.25
C GLY A 195 -20.23 0.64 10.18
N GLN A 196 -19.29 -0.28 10.37
CA GLN A 196 -18.14 -0.07 11.26
C GLN A 196 -16.96 0.51 10.47
N PHE A 197 -16.53 1.72 10.82
CA PHE A 197 -15.35 2.35 10.25
C PHE A 197 -14.16 2.18 11.21
N VAL A 198 -13.05 1.61 10.73
CA VAL A 198 -11.83 1.41 11.53
C VAL A 198 -10.82 2.47 11.14
N GLN A 199 -10.50 3.38 12.06
CA GLN A 199 -9.45 4.38 11.87
C GLN A 199 -8.23 4.01 12.71
N THR A 200 -7.04 4.02 12.13
CA THR A 200 -5.79 3.91 12.89
C THR A 200 -5.26 5.31 13.17
N GLY A 201 -4.95 5.62 14.43
CA GLY A 201 -4.39 6.92 14.82
C GLY A 201 -3.34 6.78 15.92
N PRO A 202 -2.64 7.88 16.28
CA PRO A 202 -1.72 7.88 17.41
C PRO A 202 -2.47 7.53 18.70
N CYS A 203 -1.82 6.79 19.59
CA CYS A 203 -2.39 6.42 20.87
C CYS A 203 -2.59 7.69 21.73
N PRO A 204 -3.81 7.99 22.20
CA PRO A 204 -4.09 9.23 22.93
C PRO A 204 -3.36 9.29 24.28
N ARG A 205 -3.04 8.13 24.87
CA ARG A 205 -2.41 8.02 26.19
C ARG A 205 -0.91 8.25 26.20
N CYS A 206 -0.22 7.89 25.11
CA CYS A 206 1.23 8.11 24.98
C CYS A 206 1.61 9.07 23.85
N ALA A 207 0.62 9.70 23.20
CA ALA A 207 0.81 10.62 22.08
C ALA A 207 1.72 10.09 20.96
N GLY A 208 1.70 8.78 20.70
CA GLY A 208 2.58 8.17 19.69
C GLY A 208 3.88 7.57 20.22
N GLN A 209 4.26 7.84 21.46
CA GLN A 209 5.57 7.45 22.01
C GLN A 209 5.67 5.95 22.37
N GLY A 210 4.55 5.26 22.58
CA GLY A 210 4.52 3.86 23.02
C GLY A 210 4.92 3.64 24.49
N LEU A 211 5.48 4.66 25.14
CA LEU A 211 5.92 4.65 26.54
C LEU A 211 5.16 5.70 27.34
N ILE A 212 5.03 5.48 28.64
CA ILE A 212 4.46 6.42 29.61
C ILE A 212 5.49 6.56 30.73
N ILE A 213 5.76 7.80 31.13
CA ILE A 213 6.57 8.09 32.31
C ILE A 213 5.62 8.27 33.47
N GLU A 214 5.66 7.37 34.44
CA GLU A 214 4.91 7.51 35.68
C GLU A 214 5.77 8.30 36.68
N SER A 215 5.24 9.43 37.13
CA SER A 215 5.83 10.29 38.16
C SER A 215 5.58 9.77 39.57
#